data_AF-A0A7D9GZJ7-F1
#
_entry.id   AF-A0A7D9GZJ7-F1
#
_cell.length_a   1.000
_cell.length_b   1.000
_cell.length_c   1.000
_cell.angle_alpha   90.00
_cell.angle_beta   90.00
_cell.angle_gamma   90.00
#
_symmetry.space_group_name_H-M   'P 1'
#
loop_
_entity.id
_entity.type
_entity.pdbx_description
1 polymer ?
#
loop_
_entity_poly.entity_id
_entity_poly.type
_entity_poly.pdbx_seq_one_letter_code
_entity_poly.pdbx_strand_id
1 'polypeptide(L)'
;MPSREIKYDRASKSLQERGDPARLQETAIRNGSVVSTPAGLFLIEIQGELNIPTKKPDGLNEEEEKLFITRKVPNIYTDNDKPCKDLVRFGKIEIHEQSGEAILYISTSQRLEGKIESLDSPLGILKIPQGDESCEMLDVIKKRLVFRNRPLPIM
;
A
#
# COMPACT_ATOMS: atom_id res chain seq x y z
N MET A 1 12.42 31.94 1.41
CA MET A 1 12.06 30.58 1.89
C MET A 1 12.94 29.60 1.13
N PRO A 2 13.55 28.59 1.78
CA PRO A 2 14.28 27.56 1.05
C PRO A 2 13.32 26.79 0.13
N SER A 3 13.74 26.58 -1.12
CA SER A 3 12.98 25.85 -2.14
C SER A 3 13.80 24.67 -2.65
N ARG A 4 13.13 23.55 -2.98
CA ARG A 4 13.78 22.33 -3.48
C ARG A 4 13.08 21.85 -4.74
N GLU A 5 13.86 21.29 -5.66
CA GLU A 5 13.33 20.67 -6.86
C GLU A 5 12.70 19.31 -6.54
N ILE A 6 11.63 18.97 -7.27
CA ILE A 6 10.97 17.66 -7.21
C ILE A 6 11.28 16.90 -8.49
N LYS A 7 12.05 15.82 -8.38
CA LYS A 7 12.30 14.88 -9.49
C LYS A 7 11.09 13.98 -9.69
N TYR A 8 10.62 13.82 -10.92
CA TYR A 8 9.39 13.07 -11.24
C TYR A 8 9.56 11.97 -12.28
N ASP A 9 10.79 11.68 -12.74
CA ASP A 9 11.06 10.68 -13.78
C ASP A 9 10.59 9.27 -13.44
N ARG A 10 10.50 8.95 -12.15
CA ARG A 10 10.00 7.66 -11.66
C ARG A 10 8.48 7.56 -11.75
N ALA A 11 7.78 8.60 -11.27
CA ALA A 11 6.33 8.69 -11.35
C ALA A 11 5.82 8.84 -12.79
N SER A 12 6.56 9.51 -13.68
CA SER A 12 6.16 9.64 -15.08
C SER A 12 6.11 8.28 -15.80
N LYS A 13 7.01 7.36 -15.46
CA LYS A 13 6.98 5.97 -15.97
C LYS A 13 5.71 5.23 -15.53
N SER A 14 5.28 5.38 -14.27
CA SER A 14 4.04 4.74 -13.79
C SER A 14 2.78 5.31 -14.47
N LEU A 15 2.85 6.52 -15.02
CA LEU A 15 1.76 7.15 -15.77
C LEU A 15 1.74 6.78 -17.26
N GLN A 16 2.91 6.58 -17.89
CA GLN A 16 3.05 6.35 -19.34
C GLN A 16 2.60 4.96 -19.80
N GLU A 17 2.63 3.94 -18.93
CA GLU A 17 2.15 2.58 -19.27
C GLU A 17 0.64 2.50 -19.58
N ARG A 18 -0.11 3.60 -19.46
CA ARG A 18 -1.54 3.72 -19.81
C ARG A 18 -1.83 4.50 -21.10
N GLY A 19 -0.81 4.90 -21.87
CA GLY A 19 -0.94 5.86 -22.98
C GLY A 19 -1.45 5.36 -24.32
N ASP A 20 -1.65 4.06 -24.55
CA ASP A 20 -2.16 3.55 -25.84
C ASP A 20 -3.69 3.40 -25.86
N PRO A 21 -4.44 4.29 -26.55
CA PRO A 21 -5.90 4.24 -26.57
C PRO A 21 -6.47 2.96 -27.21
N ALA A 22 -5.74 2.33 -28.12
CA ALA A 22 -6.14 1.06 -28.75
C ALA A 22 -6.07 -0.14 -27.78
N ARG A 23 -5.20 -0.08 -26.75
CA ARG A 23 -5.10 -1.11 -25.71
C ARG A 23 -6.14 -0.96 -24.60
N LEU A 24 -6.81 0.19 -24.47
CA LEU A 24 -7.76 0.45 -23.39
C LEU A 24 -9.02 -0.44 -23.45
N GLN A 25 -9.45 -0.88 -24.64
CA GLN A 25 -10.62 -1.76 -24.78
C GLN A 25 -10.29 -3.24 -24.55
N GLU A 26 -9.12 -3.73 -24.98
CA GLU A 26 -8.74 -5.14 -24.78
C GLU A 26 -8.12 -5.42 -23.40
N THR A 27 -7.42 -4.45 -22.81
CA THR A 27 -6.71 -4.66 -21.52
C THR A 27 -7.64 -4.48 -20.32
N ALA A 28 -8.69 -3.67 -20.43
CA ALA A 28 -9.73 -3.55 -19.40
C ALA A 28 -10.50 -4.87 -19.18
N ILE A 29 -10.54 -5.74 -20.20
CA ILE A 29 -11.24 -7.03 -20.16
C ILE A 29 -10.31 -8.18 -19.71
N ARG A 30 -8.98 -8.04 -19.85
CA ARG A 30 -8.05 -9.16 -19.60
C ARG A 30 -7.09 -9.02 -18.41
N ASN A 31 -6.79 -7.81 -17.91
CA ASN A 31 -5.81 -7.63 -16.81
C ASN A 31 -6.31 -6.63 -15.75
N GLY A 32 -7.43 -6.96 -15.11
CA GLY A 32 -8.08 -6.20 -14.05
C GLY A 32 -7.31 -6.10 -12.72
N SER A 33 -5.98 -5.98 -12.69
CA SER A 33 -5.25 -5.64 -11.46
C SER A 33 -5.45 -4.14 -11.14
N VAL A 34 -6.68 -3.79 -10.76
CA VAL A 34 -7.22 -2.42 -10.76
C VAL A 34 -6.85 -1.62 -9.51
N VAL A 35 -6.17 -2.25 -8.56
CA VAL A 35 -6.02 -1.75 -7.21
C VAL A 35 -4.63 -1.14 -7.00
N SER A 36 -3.56 -1.87 -7.31
CA SER A 36 -2.19 -1.37 -7.22
C SER A 36 -1.84 -0.41 -8.35
N THR A 37 -1.01 0.59 -8.05
CA THR A 37 -0.33 1.40 -9.07
C THR A 37 0.62 0.52 -9.89
N PRO A 38 1.05 0.96 -11.09
CA PRO A 38 2.05 0.21 -11.86
C PRO A 38 3.39 0.01 -11.14
N ALA A 39 3.71 0.86 -10.16
CA ALA A 39 4.87 0.66 -9.28
C ALA A 39 4.63 -0.38 -8.17
N GLY A 40 3.47 -1.05 -8.15
CA GLY A 40 3.09 -2.04 -7.14
C GLY A 40 2.68 -1.45 -5.79
N LEU A 41 2.37 -0.14 -5.72
CA LEU A 41 1.95 0.52 -4.49
C LEU A 41 0.43 0.52 -4.38
N PHE A 42 -0.08 0.49 -3.15
CA PHE A 42 -1.50 0.58 -2.91
C PHE A 42 -1.83 1.37 -1.65
N LEU A 43 -2.96 2.09 -1.68
CA LEU A 43 -3.44 2.88 -0.54
C LEU A 43 -4.63 2.18 0.12
N ILE A 44 -4.43 1.82 1.38
CA ILE A 44 -5.47 1.29 2.26
C ILE A 44 -5.80 2.35 3.31
N GLU A 45 -7.08 2.62 3.51
CA GLU A 45 -7.61 3.55 4.49
C GLU A 45 -8.56 2.81 5.43
N ILE A 46 -8.24 2.81 6.73
CA ILE A 46 -9.05 2.19 7.77
C ILE A 46 -9.54 3.31 8.69
N GLN A 47 -10.85 3.42 8.87
CA GLN A 47 -11.44 4.34 9.85
C GLN A 47 -11.30 3.75 11.26
N GLY A 48 -10.15 3.98 11.88
CA GLY A 48 -9.83 3.49 13.22
C GLY A 48 -8.32 3.43 13.43
N GLU A 49 -7.91 2.74 14.48
CA GLU A 49 -6.50 2.54 14.81
C GLU A 49 -6.10 1.09 14.55
N LEU A 50 -5.02 0.90 13.80
CA LEU A 50 -4.41 -0.41 13.59
C LEU A 50 -3.38 -0.67 14.69
N ASN A 51 -3.75 -1.50 15.67
CA ASN A 51 -2.88 -1.87 16.76
C ASN A 51 -1.92 -2.99 16.33
N ILE A 52 -0.66 -2.63 16.10
CA ILE A 52 0.42 -3.57 15.74
C ILE A 52 1.61 -3.43 16.70
N PRO A 53 2.33 -4.52 16.98
CA PRO A 53 3.51 -4.46 17.84
C PRO A 53 4.60 -3.60 17.18
N THR A 54 5.19 -2.69 17.95
CA THR A 54 6.26 -1.78 17.47
C THR A 54 7.61 -2.49 17.30
N LYS A 55 7.78 -3.64 17.93
CA LYS A 55 8.94 -4.54 17.85
C LYS A 55 8.46 -5.97 17.93
N LYS A 56 9.20 -6.90 17.32
CA LYS A 56 8.94 -8.32 17.50
C LYS A 56 9.04 -8.67 19.00
N PRO A 57 7.98 -9.22 19.62
CA PRO A 57 8.04 -9.63 21.02
C PRO A 57 8.99 -10.81 21.23
N ASP A 58 9.56 -10.91 22.44
CA ASP A 58 10.34 -12.08 22.85
C ASP A 58 9.41 -13.19 23.39
N GLY A 59 9.84 -14.45 23.26
CA GLY A 59 9.10 -15.59 23.85
C GLY A 59 7.84 -16.01 23.09
N LEU A 60 7.76 -15.70 21.79
CA LEU A 60 6.66 -16.15 20.92
C LEU A 60 6.62 -17.68 20.82
N ASN A 61 5.43 -18.24 20.74
CA ASN A 61 5.26 -19.65 20.40
C ASN A 61 5.49 -19.89 18.89
N GLU A 62 5.54 -21.15 18.46
CA GLU A 62 5.82 -21.51 17.06
C GLU A 62 4.81 -20.93 16.04
N GLU A 63 3.55 -20.75 16.43
CA GLU A 63 2.51 -20.18 15.55
C GLU A 63 2.61 -18.66 15.47
N GLU A 64 2.92 -17.99 16.58
CA GLU A 64 3.14 -16.55 16.63
C GLU A 64 4.41 -16.15 15.90
N GLU A 65 5.47 -16.95 15.99
CA GLU A 65 6.73 -16.73 15.29
C GLU A 65 6.53 -16.68 13.76
N LYS A 66 5.60 -17.48 13.22
CA LYS A 66 5.24 -17.48 11.79
C LYS A 66 4.59 -16.17 11.31
N LEU A 67 4.09 -15.34 12.22
CA LEU A 67 3.53 -14.03 11.87
C LEU A 67 4.63 -12.98 11.62
N PHE A 68 5.86 -13.23 12.06
CA PHE A 68 6.97 -12.31 11.90
C PHE A 68 7.95 -12.80 10.83
N ILE A 69 8.33 -11.92 9.92
CA ILE A 69 9.36 -12.20 8.91
C ILE A 69 10.40 -11.10 8.92
N THR A 70 11.67 -11.46 9.01
CA THR A 70 12.77 -10.51 8.80
C THR A 70 13.03 -10.42 7.30
N ARG A 71 12.87 -9.24 6.71
CA ARG A 71 13.12 -9.02 5.28
C ARG A 71 13.95 -7.77 5.03
N LYS A 72 14.68 -7.82 3.92
CA LYS A 72 15.30 -6.64 3.33
C LYS A 72 14.19 -5.71 2.82
N VAL A 73 14.06 -4.53 3.41
CA VAL A 73 13.09 -3.53 2.99
C VAL A 73 13.74 -2.52 2.04
N PRO A 74 12.97 -1.94 1.10
CA PRO A 74 13.46 -0.86 0.26
C PRO A 74 14.01 0.32 1.06
N ASN A 75 15.00 1.02 0.51
CA ASN A 75 15.63 2.19 1.13
C ASN A 75 14.65 3.35 1.43
N ILE A 76 13.43 3.32 0.89
CA ILE A 76 12.37 4.29 1.25
C ILE A 76 11.85 4.09 2.68
N TYR A 77 12.13 2.94 3.30
CA TYR A 77 11.72 2.59 4.67
C TYR A 77 12.89 2.56 5.66
N THR A 78 14.10 2.96 5.24
CA THR A 78 15.30 2.91 6.06
C THR A 78 16.13 4.18 5.92
N ASP A 79 16.31 4.90 7.01
CA ASP A 79 17.26 6.03 7.08
C ASP A 79 18.69 5.57 7.42
N ASN A 80 18.88 4.28 7.73
CA ASN A 80 20.15 3.71 8.22
C ASN A 80 20.64 2.56 7.33
N ASP A 81 21.94 2.26 7.38
CA ASP A 81 22.61 1.12 6.72
C ASP A 81 22.14 -0.28 7.16
N LYS A 82 21.04 -0.40 7.92
CA LYS A 82 20.42 -1.68 8.28
C LYS A 82 19.24 -1.93 7.34
N PRO A 83 19.42 -2.73 6.29
CA PRO A 83 18.38 -2.92 5.29
C PRO A 83 17.34 -3.95 5.72
N CYS A 84 17.57 -4.68 6.82
CA CYS A 84 16.65 -5.70 7.33
C CYS A 84 15.75 -5.15 8.43
N LYS A 85 14.44 -5.39 8.31
CA LYS A 85 13.42 -5.06 9.31
C LYS A 85 12.54 -6.27 9.57
N ASP A 86 12.06 -6.38 10.80
CA ASP A 86 11.02 -7.33 11.17
C ASP A 86 9.67 -6.79 10.70
N LEU A 87 8.97 -7.59 9.92
CA LEU A 87 7.64 -7.31 9.41
C LEU A 87 6.64 -8.23 10.08
N VAL A 88 5.46 -7.71 10.43
CA VAL A 88 4.37 -8.49 11.00
C VAL A 88 3.27 -8.69 9.97
N ARG A 89 2.85 -9.94 9.78
CA ARG A 89 1.65 -10.29 9.00
C ARG A 89 0.41 -10.07 9.87
N PHE A 90 -0.15 -8.87 9.81
CA PHE A 90 -1.31 -8.49 10.62
C PHE A 90 -2.65 -8.94 10.04
N GLY A 91 -2.70 -9.39 8.79
CA GLY A 91 -3.97 -9.72 8.14
C GLY A 91 -3.87 -10.24 6.71
N LYS A 92 -5.04 -10.44 6.10
CA LYS A 92 -5.25 -10.86 4.70
C LYS A 92 -6.31 -9.97 4.07
N ILE A 93 -6.10 -9.58 2.83
CA ILE A 93 -7.09 -8.83 2.04
C ILE A 93 -7.60 -9.73 0.92
N GLU A 94 -8.92 -9.73 0.74
CA GLU A 94 -9.61 -10.34 -0.38
C GLU A 94 -10.32 -9.24 -1.16
N ILE A 95 -10.18 -9.23 -2.49
CA ILE A 95 -10.74 -8.19 -3.36
C ILE A 95 -11.58 -8.87 -4.42
N HIS A 96 -12.83 -8.44 -4.53
CA HIS A 96 -13.75 -8.85 -5.59
C HIS A 96 -13.67 -7.83 -6.73
N GLU A 97 -12.82 -8.07 -7.72
CA GLU A 97 -12.52 -7.10 -8.80
C GLU A 97 -13.77 -6.66 -9.58
N GLN A 98 -14.77 -7.53 -9.72
CA GLN A 98 -16.01 -7.25 -10.44
C GLN A 98 -16.91 -6.26 -9.71
N SER A 99 -17.04 -6.38 -8.38
CA SER A 99 -17.89 -5.50 -7.57
C SER A 99 -17.12 -4.31 -6.98
N GLY A 100 -15.79 -4.39 -6.92
CA GLY A 100 -14.94 -3.43 -6.22
C GLY A 100 -15.01 -3.55 -4.70
N GLU A 101 -15.70 -4.57 -4.17
CA GLU A 101 -15.78 -4.86 -2.74
C GLU A 101 -14.48 -5.54 -2.28
N ALA A 102 -14.15 -5.34 -1.01
CA ALA A 102 -13.04 -6.04 -0.40
C ALA A 102 -13.30 -6.38 1.06
N ILE A 103 -12.63 -7.42 1.52
CA ILE A 103 -12.65 -7.88 2.90
C ILE A 103 -11.22 -7.88 3.42
N LEU A 104 -10.99 -7.16 4.52
CA LEU A 104 -9.74 -7.21 5.28
C LEU A 104 -9.97 -8.03 6.54
N TYR A 105 -9.30 -9.17 6.63
CA TYR A 105 -9.22 -9.96 7.85
C TYR A 105 -8.00 -9.48 8.65
N ILE A 106 -8.22 -9.03 9.87
CA ILE A 106 -7.16 -8.63 10.81
C ILE A 106 -7.01 -9.74 11.85
N SER A 107 -5.80 -10.31 11.91
CA SER A 107 -5.48 -11.45 12.77
C SER A 107 -6.50 -12.60 12.56
N THR A 108 -7.00 -13.18 13.65
CA THR A 108 -7.97 -14.29 13.67
C THR A 108 -9.35 -13.87 14.19
N SER A 109 -9.57 -12.59 14.47
CA SER A 109 -10.77 -12.15 15.21
C SER A 109 -11.62 -11.12 14.49
N GLN A 110 -11.05 -10.33 13.57
CA GLN A 110 -11.75 -9.19 12.97
C GLN A 110 -11.83 -9.29 11.45
N ARG A 111 -12.99 -8.91 10.93
CA ARG A 111 -13.30 -8.77 9.51
C ARG A 111 -13.80 -7.35 9.26
N LEU A 112 -13.16 -6.63 8.33
CA LEU A 112 -13.63 -5.33 7.87
C LEU A 112 -14.09 -5.46 6.43
N GLU A 113 -15.29 -4.97 6.18
CA GLU A 113 -15.86 -4.86 4.85
C GLU A 113 -15.59 -3.46 4.31
N GLY A 114 -15.06 -3.40 3.10
CA GLY A 114 -14.64 -2.19 2.45
C GLY A 114 -14.89 -2.23 0.96
N LYS A 115 -14.50 -1.16 0.29
CA LYS A 115 -14.64 -1.02 -1.15
C LYS A 115 -13.55 -0.14 -1.74
N ILE A 116 -13.26 -0.39 -3.00
CA ILE A 116 -12.34 0.42 -3.78
C ILE A 116 -13.08 1.67 -4.23
N GLU A 117 -12.54 2.83 -3.88
CA GLU A 117 -13.04 4.13 -4.31
C GLU A 117 -11.98 4.84 -5.17
N SER A 118 -12.43 5.56 -6.20
CA SER A 118 -11.56 6.51 -6.89
C SER A 118 -11.41 7.77 -6.05
N LEU A 119 -10.22 8.34 -6.04
CA LEU A 119 -9.95 9.61 -5.37
C LEU A 119 -10.42 10.77 -6.24
N ASP A 120 -11.16 11.73 -5.67
CA ASP A 120 -11.57 12.95 -6.37
C ASP A 120 -10.36 13.75 -6.88
N SER A 121 -9.30 13.75 -6.08
CA SER A 121 -8.00 14.31 -6.42
C SER A 121 -6.91 13.25 -6.24
N PRO A 122 -6.12 12.93 -7.28
CA PRO A 122 -5.00 11.99 -7.15
C PRO A 122 -4.00 12.43 -6.08
N LEU A 123 -3.42 11.47 -5.36
CA LEU A 123 -2.43 11.71 -4.32
C LEU A 123 -1.03 11.38 -4.84
N GLY A 124 -0.11 12.34 -4.72
CA GLY A 124 1.31 12.11 -5.01
C GLY A 124 2.04 11.54 -3.80
N ILE A 125 2.80 10.46 -3.99
CA ILE A 125 3.74 9.98 -2.98
C ILE A 125 5.09 10.66 -3.22
N LEU A 126 5.55 11.44 -2.23
CA LEU A 126 6.83 12.13 -2.27
C LEU A 126 7.78 11.53 -1.22
N LYS A 127 9.01 11.24 -1.65
CA LYS A 127 10.14 11.01 -0.75
C LYS A 127 10.85 12.33 -0.52
N ILE A 128 10.90 12.76 0.74
CA ILE A 128 11.59 13.99 1.15
C ILE A 128 12.79 13.59 2.00
N PRO A 129 14.02 13.65 1.45
CA PRO A 129 15.24 13.34 2.21
C PRO A 129 15.52 14.39 3.30
N GLN A 130 16.22 13.99 4.36
CA GLN A 130 16.78 14.92 5.33
C GLN A 130 17.97 15.67 4.71
N GLY A 131 18.13 16.96 5.01
CA GLY A 131 19.15 17.82 4.38
C GLY A 131 18.68 18.44 3.05
N ASP A 132 19.56 19.11 2.31
CA ASP A 132 19.22 19.92 1.13
C ASP A 132 19.13 19.16 -0.20
N GLU A 133 18.90 17.85 -0.13
CA GLU A 133 18.69 17.03 -1.31
C GLU A 133 17.32 17.28 -1.97
N SER A 134 17.27 17.04 -3.29
CA SER A 134 16.03 17.12 -4.08
C SER A 134 14.98 16.12 -3.61
N CYS A 135 13.71 16.50 -3.62
CA CYS A 135 12.60 15.58 -3.38
C CYS A 135 12.39 14.63 -4.57
N GLU A 136 11.91 13.42 -4.34
CA GLU A 136 11.59 12.44 -5.39
C GLU A 136 10.10 12.10 -5.35
N MET A 137 9.40 12.24 -6.48
CA MET A 137 8.06 11.72 -6.65
C MET A 137 8.10 10.25 -7.02
N LEU A 138 7.59 9.42 -6.10
CA LEU A 138 7.61 7.97 -6.23
C LEU A 138 6.47 7.47 -7.11
N ASP A 139 5.26 7.99 -6.90
CA ASP A 139 4.07 7.51 -7.58
C ASP A 139 2.86 8.45 -7.45
N VAL A 140 1.81 8.17 -8.22
CA VAL A 140 0.52 8.86 -8.18
C VAL A 140 -0.61 7.87 -7.93
N ILE A 141 -1.21 7.94 -6.75
CA ILE A 141 -2.35 7.10 -6.34
C ILE A 141 -3.65 7.75 -6.85
N LYS A 142 -4.46 6.97 -7.57
CA LYS A 142 -5.78 7.39 -8.09
C LYS A 142 -6.96 6.68 -7.43
N LYS A 143 -6.69 5.56 -6.75
CA LYS A 143 -7.70 4.72 -6.10
C LYS A 143 -7.21 4.34 -4.71
N ARG A 144 -8.15 4.14 -3.79
CA ARG A 144 -7.89 3.67 -2.42
C ARG A 144 -8.88 2.56 -2.07
N LEU A 145 -8.48 1.67 -1.18
CA LEU A 145 -9.40 0.73 -0.54
C LEU A 145 -9.78 1.27 0.83
N VAL A 146 -11.08 1.51 1.04
CA VAL A 146 -11.57 2.16 2.25
C VAL A 146 -12.42 1.20 3.07
N PHE A 147 -12.12 1.12 4.37
CA PHE A 147 -12.88 0.41 5.37
C PHE A 147 -13.47 1.42 6.37
N ARG A 148 -14.74 1.77 6.20
CA ARG A 148 -15.46 2.75 7.07
C ARG A 148 -16.34 2.09 8.13
N ASN A 149 -16.71 0.83 7.91
CA ASN A 149 -17.65 0.12 8.78
C ASN A 149 -16.94 -0.44 10.00
N ARG A 150 -17.71 -0.69 11.06
CA ARG A 150 -17.19 -1.32 12.28
C ARG A 150 -16.68 -2.74 11.96
N PRO A 151 -15.58 -3.18 12.59
CA PRO A 151 -15.13 -4.56 12.45
C PRO A 151 -16.21 -5.56 12.90
N LEU A 152 -16.36 -6.62 12.12
CA LEU A 152 -17.23 -7.76 12.42
C LEU A 152 -16.38 -8.94 12.92
N PRO A 153 -16.93 -9.84 13.74
CA PRO A 153 -16.25 -11.10 14.09
C PRO A 153 -16.00 -11.99 12.86
N ILE A 154 -14.93 -12.78 12.89
CA ILE A 154 -14.73 -13.89 11.95
C ILE A 154 -15.60 -15.05 12.45
N MET A 155 -16.55 -15.52 11.62
CA MET A 155 -17.37 -16.72 11.85
C MET A 155 -16.85 -17.89 11.03
#